data_AF-A0A958D0A9-F1
#
_entry.id   AF-A0A958D0A9-F1
#
_cell.length_a   1.000
_cell.length_b   1.000
_cell.length_c   1.000
_cell.angle_alpha   90.00
_cell.angle_beta   90.00
_cell.angle_gamma   90.00
#
_symmetry.space_group_name_H-M   'P 1'
#
loop_
_entity.id
_entity.type
_entity.pdbx_description
1 polymer ?
#
loop_
_entity_poly.entity_id
_entity_poly.type
_entity_poly.pdbx_seq_one_letter_code
_entity_poly.pdbx_strand_id
1 'polypeptide(L)'
;LARQAIYEDLQAAFGKKGLQAMIIEAAIPEIESEANRLLNRMTDGRMAVRIETQRETKSTQEVRETLDIIISDELGSRDYSLFSGGEAFRANFAIRIALSKLLARRAGAALQTLIIDEGFGTQDAQGRERLVEAITSIQDDFERVLVITHIDELKDLFPARIEVVKTADGSQISVN
;
A
#
# COMPACT_ATOMS: atom_id res chain seq x y z
N LEU A 1 35.33 -32.23 4.03
CA LEU A 1 34.49 -32.48 2.83
C LEU A 1 33.01 -32.45 3.17
N ALA A 2 32.44 -33.40 3.93
CA ALA A 2 30.99 -33.40 4.26
C ALA A 2 30.49 -32.13 4.99
N ARG A 3 31.28 -31.58 5.93
CA ARG A 3 30.90 -30.37 6.68
C ARG A 3 30.88 -29.09 5.82
N GLN A 4 31.69 -29.04 4.77
CA GLN A 4 31.75 -27.89 3.86
C GLN A 4 30.50 -27.84 2.96
N ALA A 5 30.08 -28.99 2.40
CA ALA A 5 28.85 -29.09 1.63
C ALA A 5 27.62 -28.64 2.44
N ILE A 6 27.54 -29.04 3.72
CA ILE A 6 26.45 -28.59 4.61
C ILE A 6 26.45 -27.06 4.79
N TYR A 7 27.62 -26.43 4.92
CA TYR A 7 27.68 -24.96 5.04
C TYR A 7 27.29 -24.25 3.73
N GLU A 8 27.65 -24.81 2.58
CA GLU A 8 27.25 -24.31 1.26
C GLU A 8 25.73 -24.42 1.06
N ASP A 9 25.14 -25.56 1.44
CA ASP A 9 23.69 -25.78 1.38
C ASP A 9 22.94 -24.81 2.31
N LEU A 10 23.40 -24.63 3.55
CA LEU A 10 22.81 -23.68 4.48
C LEU A 10 22.96 -22.24 3.96
N GLN A 11 24.10 -21.87 3.39
CA GLN A 11 24.30 -20.54 2.84
C GLN A 11 23.36 -20.25 1.66
N ALA A 12 23.12 -21.24 0.80
CA ALA A 12 22.15 -21.14 -0.28
C ALA A 12 20.72 -21.06 0.28
N ALA A 13 20.37 -21.93 1.23
CA ALA A 13 19.05 -22.00 1.84
C ALA A 13 18.68 -20.73 2.62
N PHE A 14 19.62 -20.10 3.34
CA PHE A 14 19.38 -18.85 4.06
C PHE A 14 19.67 -17.58 3.22
N GLY A 15 20.08 -17.77 1.97
CA GLY A 15 20.36 -16.69 1.03
C GLY A 15 19.10 -16.03 0.45
N LYS A 16 19.31 -15.01 -0.40
CA LYS A 16 18.22 -14.20 -1.00
C LYS A 16 17.25 -15.02 -1.87
N LYS A 17 17.73 -16.10 -2.49
CA LYS A 17 16.94 -17.01 -3.34
C LYS A 17 16.37 -18.22 -2.59
N GLY A 18 16.68 -18.36 -1.31
CA GLY A 18 16.21 -19.46 -0.48
C GLY A 18 15.05 -19.03 0.40
N LEU A 19 15.19 -19.19 1.71
CA LEU A 19 14.18 -18.94 2.72
C LEU A 19 13.60 -17.52 2.65
N GLN A 20 14.42 -16.51 2.30
CA GLN A 20 13.93 -15.13 2.17
C GLN A 20 12.88 -15.00 1.06
N ALA A 21 13.14 -15.57 -0.12
CA ALA A 21 12.19 -15.60 -1.23
C ALA A 21 10.93 -16.38 -0.84
N MET A 22 11.09 -17.55 -0.20
CA MET A 22 9.95 -18.36 0.25
C MET A 22 9.05 -17.62 1.26
N ILE A 23 9.63 -16.86 2.20
CA ILE A 23 8.86 -16.07 3.18
C ILE A 23 8.06 -14.96 2.49
N ILE A 24 8.64 -14.35 1.45
CA ILE A 24 7.99 -13.30 0.65
C ILE A 24 6.87 -13.92 -0.19
N GLU A 25 7.14 -15.01 -0.91
CA GLU A 25 6.15 -15.73 -1.72
C GLU A 25 4.96 -16.19 -0.87
N ALA A 26 5.21 -16.70 0.33
CA ALA A 26 4.14 -17.09 1.25
C ALA A 26 3.30 -15.90 1.77
N ALA A 27 3.84 -14.67 1.71
CA ALA A 27 3.14 -13.46 2.14
C ALA A 27 2.31 -12.81 1.02
N ILE A 28 2.71 -13.00 -0.24
CA ILE A 28 2.14 -12.28 -1.39
C ILE A 28 0.63 -12.47 -1.53
N PRO A 29 0.06 -13.69 -1.50
CA PRO A 29 -1.37 -13.88 -1.71
C PRO A 29 -2.24 -13.08 -0.73
N GLU A 30 -1.76 -12.94 0.50
CA GLU A 30 -2.44 -12.15 1.52
C GLU A 30 -2.33 -10.65 1.26
N ILE A 31 -1.13 -10.17 0.89
CA ILE A 31 -0.92 -8.76 0.55
C ILE A 31 -1.81 -8.37 -0.62
N GLU A 32 -1.86 -9.20 -1.67
CA GLU A 32 -2.73 -8.98 -2.82
C GLU A 32 -4.21 -8.98 -2.43
N SER A 33 -4.63 -9.94 -1.60
CA SER A 33 -6.03 -10.04 -1.16
C SER A 33 -6.47 -8.78 -0.40
N GLU A 34 -5.71 -8.34 0.60
CA GLU A 34 -6.05 -7.14 1.37
C GLU A 34 -5.92 -5.86 0.54
N ALA A 35 -4.89 -5.75 -0.31
CA ALA A 35 -4.74 -4.59 -1.18
C ALA A 35 -5.91 -4.48 -2.15
N ASN A 36 -6.27 -5.57 -2.84
CA ASN A 36 -7.39 -5.58 -3.78
C ASN A 36 -8.74 -5.36 -3.11
N ARG A 37 -8.94 -5.85 -1.87
CA ARG A 37 -10.16 -5.55 -1.10
C ARG A 37 -10.37 -4.05 -0.94
N LEU A 38 -9.32 -3.31 -0.60
CA LEU A 38 -9.39 -1.85 -0.41
C LEU A 38 -9.41 -1.12 -1.76
N LEU A 39 -8.59 -1.53 -2.72
CA LEU A 39 -8.49 -0.91 -4.04
C LEU A 39 -9.79 -1.03 -4.83
N ASN A 40 -10.46 -2.18 -4.77
CA ASN A 40 -11.77 -2.39 -5.41
C ASN A 40 -12.80 -1.38 -4.89
N ARG A 41 -12.79 -1.05 -3.60
CA ARG A 41 -13.71 -0.06 -3.02
C ARG A 41 -13.39 1.36 -3.49
N MET A 42 -12.11 1.73 -3.51
CA MET A 42 -11.68 3.07 -3.95
C MET A 42 -11.90 3.31 -5.45
N THR A 43 -11.93 2.24 -6.24
CA THR A 43 -11.90 2.33 -7.71
C THR A 43 -13.18 1.84 -8.37
N ASP A 44 -14.12 1.28 -7.59
CA ASP A 44 -15.36 0.66 -8.08
C ASP A 44 -15.08 -0.57 -8.95
N GLY A 45 -14.15 -1.40 -8.48
CA GLY A 45 -13.69 -2.62 -9.17
C GLY A 45 -12.86 -2.39 -10.43
N ARG A 46 -12.49 -1.14 -10.74
CA ARG A 46 -11.77 -0.78 -11.97
C ARG A 46 -10.28 -1.04 -11.93
N MET A 47 -9.69 -1.28 -10.76
CA MET A 47 -8.26 -1.53 -10.63
C MET A 47 -7.97 -2.74 -9.75
N ALA A 48 -6.91 -3.48 -10.11
CA ALA A 48 -6.37 -4.57 -9.32
C ALA A 48 -4.83 -4.51 -9.28
N VAL A 49 -4.26 -5.04 -8.20
CA VAL A 49 -2.82 -5.19 -7.95
C VAL A 49 -2.48 -6.67 -7.96
N ARG A 50 -1.38 -7.01 -8.62
CA ARG A 50 -0.74 -8.32 -8.60
C ARG A 50 0.75 -8.16 -8.38
N ILE A 51 1.38 -9.11 -7.70
CA ILE A 51 2.81 -9.15 -7.41
C ILE A 51 3.38 -10.39 -8.08
N GLU A 52 4.29 -10.20 -9.02
CA GLU A 52 5.03 -11.29 -9.65
C GLU A 52 6.41 -11.45 -9.00
N THR A 53 6.73 -12.68 -8.59
CA THR A 53 8.06 -13.00 -8.03
C THR A 53 9.07 -13.44 -9.08
N GLN A 54 8.62 -13.64 -10.32
CA GLN A 54 9.46 -14.16 -11.39
C GLN A 54 9.21 -13.40 -12.68
N ARG A 55 10.29 -13.03 -13.37
CA ARG A 55 10.25 -12.41 -14.70
C ARG A 55 11.20 -13.13 -15.64
N GLU A 56 10.72 -13.45 -16.84
CA GLU A 56 11.57 -13.90 -17.94
C GLU A 56 12.35 -12.73 -18.55
N THR A 57 13.66 -12.89 -18.68
CA THR A 57 14.50 -11.93 -19.38
C THR A 57 14.32 -12.05 -20.88
N LYS A 58 13.96 -10.93 -21.53
CA LYS A 58 13.74 -10.87 -22.99
C LYS A 58 14.95 -11.31 -23.83
N SER A 59 16.17 -11.20 -23.29
CA SER A 59 17.42 -11.49 -24.00
C SER A 59 17.90 -12.93 -23.88
N THR A 60 17.68 -13.59 -22.75
CA THR A 60 18.27 -14.92 -22.47
C THR A 60 17.23 -15.99 -22.15
N GLN A 61 15.93 -15.64 -22.07
CA GLN A 61 14.85 -16.51 -21.62
C GLN A 61 15.09 -17.12 -20.21
N GLU A 62 16.01 -16.53 -19.45
CA GLU A 62 16.25 -16.94 -18.07
C GLU A 62 15.18 -16.34 -17.17
N VAL A 63 14.60 -17.18 -16.32
CA VAL A 63 13.72 -16.76 -15.22
C VAL A 63 14.56 -16.14 -14.12
N ARG A 64 14.24 -14.90 -13.76
CA ARG A 64 14.87 -14.18 -12.65
C ARG A 64 13.85 -13.94 -11.56
N GLU A 65 14.28 -14.21 -10.33
CA GLU A 65 13.59 -13.77 -9.11
C GLU A 65 13.49 -12.24 -9.10
N THR A 66 12.27 -11.73 -8.90
CA THR A 66 11.92 -10.31 -8.83
C THR A 66 10.82 -10.08 -7.79
N LEU A 67 10.37 -8.84 -7.65
CA LEU A 67 9.14 -8.49 -6.94
C LEU A 67 8.50 -7.35 -7.72
N ASP A 68 7.85 -7.71 -8.82
CA ASP A 68 7.23 -6.76 -9.74
C ASP A 68 5.79 -6.51 -9.31
N ILE A 69 5.44 -5.25 -9.10
CA ILE A 69 4.06 -4.83 -8.81
C ILE A 69 3.41 -4.48 -10.14
N ILE A 70 2.39 -5.24 -10.51
CA ILE A 70 1.59 -5.04 -11.71
C ILE A 70 0.24 -4.49 -11.28
N ILE A 71 -0.16 -3.39 -11.91
CA ILE A 71 -1.50 -2.84 -11.75
C ILE A 71 -2.24 -3.05 -13.07
N SER A 72 -3.48 -3.49 -12.96
CA SER A 72 -4.38 -3.66 -14.10
C SER A 72 -5.62 -2.81 -13.93
N ASP A 73 -6.13 -2.29 -15.04
CA ASP A 73 -7.42 -1.62 -15.15
C ASP A 73 -8.19 -2.06 -16.40
N GLU A 74 -9.23 -1.32 -16.78
CA GLU A 74 -10.06 -1.56 -17.97
C GLU A 74 -9.28 -1.58 -19.29
N LEU A 75 -8.12 -0.91 -19.35
CA LEU A 75 -7.24 -0.86 -20.52
C LEU A 75 -6.20 -2.00 -20.52
N GLY A 76 -6.15 -2.79 -19.45
CA GLY A 76 -5.27 -3.95 -19.29
C GLY A 76 -4.21 -3.77 -18.20
N SER A 77 -3.24 -4.70 -18.19
CA SER A 77 -2.09 -4.63 -17.28
C SER A 77 -1.01 -3.72 -17.85
N ARG A 78 -0.60 -2.72 -17.08
CA ARG A 78 0.46 -1.78 -17.47
C ARG A 78 1.44 -1.57 -16.34
N ASP A 79 2.65 -1.14 -16.68
CA ASP A 79 3.70 -0.86 -15.71
C ASP A 79 3.23 0.25 -14.75
N TYR A 80 3.54 0.13 -13.46
CA TYR A 80 3.21 1.10 -12.41
C TYR A 80 3.55 2.55 -12.83
N SER A 81 4.65 2.73 -13.57
CA SER A 81 5.11 4.04 -14.05
C SER A 81 4.16 4.76 -15.03
N LEU A 82 3.19 4.06 -15.60
CA LEU A 82 2.27 4.57 -16.62
C LEU A 82 0.90 5.01 -16.05
N PHE A 83 0.69 4.86 -14.74
CA PHE A 83 -0.55 5.27 -14.07
C PHE A 83 -0.55 6.76 -13.74
N SER A 84 -1.73 7.37 -13.75
CA SER A 84 -1.90 8.75 -13.29
C SER A 84 -1.53 8.88 -11.81
N GLY A 85 -1.22 10.10 -11.36
CA GLY A 85 -0.88 10.35 -9.95
C GLY A 85 -1.98 9.90 -8.99
N GLY A 86 -3.25 10.00 -9.39
CA GLY A 86 -4.38 9.56 -8.58
C GLY A 86 -4.51 8.04 -8.48
N GLU A 87 -4.33 7.33 -9.59
CA GLU A 87 -4.35 5.86 -9.66
C GLU A 87 -3.19 5.24 -8.87
N ALA A 88 -1.98 5.76 -9.08
CA ALA A 88 -0.79 5.34 -8.35
C ALA A 88 -0.96 5.54 -6.84
N PHE A 89 -1.54 6.67 -6.42
CA PHE A 89 -1.85 6.93 -5.02
C PHE A 89 -2.78 5.85 -4.42
N ARG A 90 -3.88 5.52 -5.09
CA ARG A 90 -4.85 4.51 -4.60
C ARG A 90 -4.20 3.12 -4.50
N ALA A 91 -3.40 2.73 -5.49
CA ALA A 91 -2.66 1.46 -5.43
C ALA A 91 -1.65 1.45 -4.28
N ASN A 92 -0.87 2.52 -4.11
CA ASN A 92 0.08 2.64 -3.01
C ASN A 92 -0.59 2.61 -1.64
N PHE A 93 -1.73 3.29 -1.51
CA PHE A 93 -2.50 3.30 -0.28
C PHE A 93 -2.98 1.89 0.06
N ALA A 94 -3.59 1.19 -0.91
CA ALA A 94 -4.02 -0.20 -0.76
C ALA A 94 -2.89 -1.14 -0.31
N ILE A 95 -1.75 -1.10 -1.00
CA ILE A 95 -0.58 -1.92 -0.68
C ILE A 95 -0.04 -1.59 0.71
N ARG A 96 0.05 -0.30 1.08
CA ARG A 96 0.55 0.13 2.38
C ARG A 96 -0.31 -0.39 3.53
N ILE A 97 -1.64 -0.33 3.39
CA ILE A 97 -2.56 -0.87 4.40
C ILE A 97 -2.43 -2.39 4.50
N ALA A 98 -2.37 -3.09 3.37
CA ALA A 98 -2.19 -4.54 3.34
C ALA A 98 -0.89 -4.97 4.07
N LEU A 99 0.22 -4.30 3.77
CA LEU A 99 1.50 -4.53 4.45
C LEU A 99 1.43 -4.23 5.95
N SER A 100 0.78 -3.13 6.32
CA SER A 100 0.63 -2.74 7.73
C SER A 100 -0.14 -3.81 8.51
N LYS A 101 -1.27 -4.29 7.96
CA LYS A 101 -2.07 -5.37 8.55
C LYS A 101 -1.28 -6.67 8.68
N LEU A 102 -0.55 -7.06 7.62
CA LEU A 102 0.30 -8.25 7.64
C LEU A 102 1.35 -8.18 8.75
N LEU A 103 2.06 -7.05 8.86
CA LEU A 103 3.12 -6.86 9.85
C LEU A 103 2.56 -6.84 11.28
N ALA A 104 1.46 -6.14 11.51
CA ALA A 104 0.80 -6.09 12.81
C ALA A 104 0.37 -7.50 13.25
N ARG A 105 -0.27 -8.26 12.35
CA ARG A 105 -0.71 -9.62 12.63
C ARG A 105 0.45 -10.57 12.90
N ARG A 106 1.54 -10.49 12.12
CA ARG A 106 2.76 -11.30 12.35
C ARG A 106 3.45 -10.97 13.68
N ALA A 107 3.38 -9.71 14.12
CA ALA A 107 3.91 -9.27 15.40
C ALA A 107 2.98 -9.58 16.59
N GLY A 108 1.76 -10.06 16.34
CA GLY A 108 0.73 -10.19 17.39
C GLY A 108 0.34 -8.84 17.99
N ALA A 109 0.50 -7.75 17.23
CA ALA A 109 0.25 -6.38 17.65
C ALA A 109 -1.00 -5.81 16.96
N ALA A 110 -1.64 -4.85 17.61
CA ALA A 110 -2.68 -4.05 16.99
C ALA A 110 -2.07 -2.92 16.16
N LEU A 111 -2.77 -2.50 15.11
CA LEU A 111 -2.45 -1.27 14.40
C LEU A 111 -2.91 -0.08 15.25
N GLN A 112 -1.97 0.77 15.65
CA GLN A 112 -2.27 1.92 16.50
C GLN A 112 -2.66 3.14 15.66
N THR A 113 -1.74 3.66 14.87
CA THR A 113 -1.93 4.96 14.21
C THR A 113 -1.63 4.89 12.73
N LEU A 114 -2.57 5.35 11.90
CA LEU A 114 -2.37 5.65 10.49
C LEU A 114 -2.32 7.17 10.32
N ILE A 115 -1.28 7.68 9.67
CA ILE A 115 -1.18 9.10 9.28
C ILE A 115 -1.14 9.18 7.76
N ILE A 116 -2.05 9.95 7.19
CA ILE A 116 -2.16 10.20 5.75
C ILE A 116 -1.90 11.68 5.53
N ASP A 117 -0.85 12.00 4.76
CA ASP A 117 -0.44 13.37 4.49
C ASP A 117 -0.64 13.74 3.03
N GLU A 118 -1.43 14.79 2.78
CA GLU A 118 -1.70 15.43 1.49
C GLU A 118 -1.92 14.48 0.29
N GLY A 119 -2.59 13.35 0.52
CA GLY A 119 -2.81 12.31 -0.49
C GLY A 119 -3.95 12.56 -1.48
N PHE A 120 -4.73 13.63 -1.26
CA PHE A 120 -6.04 13.80 -1.90
C PHE A 120 -6.03 14.78 -3.07
N GLY A 121 -5.00 15.63 -3.20
CA GLY A 121 -4.94 16.71 -4.18
C GLY A 121 -4.80 16.25 -5.63
N THR A 122 -4.40 14.99 -5.84
CA THR A 122 -4.28 14.36 -7.18
C THR A 122 -5.55 13.63 -7.61
N GLN A 123 -6.58 13.62 -6.78
CA GLN A 123 -7.85 12.93 -7.01
C GLN A 123 -8.91 13.92 -7.53
N ASP A 124 -9.81 13.44 -8.39
CA ASP A 124 -11.03 14.16 -8.74
C ASP A 124 -12.06 14.12 -7.60
N ALA A 125 -13.18 14.84 -7.71
CA ALA A 125 -14.20 14.88 -6.66
C ALA A 125 -14.71 13.48 -6.29
N GLN A 126 -15.00 12.64 -7.28
CA GLN A 126 -15.45 11.27 -7.05
C GLN A 126 -14.37 10.40 -6.38
N GLY A 127 -13.10 10.52 -6.81
CA GLY A 127 -11.98 9.80 -6.22
C GLY A 127 -11.73 10.20 -4.77
N ARG A 128 -11.92 11.49 -4.43
CA ARG A 128 -11.84 12.00 -3.05
C ARG A 128 -12.91 11.35 -2.15
N GLU A 129 -14.17 11.35 -2.57
CA GLU A 129 -15.26 10.72 -1.81
C GLU A 129 -14.99 9.24 -1.56
N ARG A 130 -14.64 8.48 -2.61
CA ARG A 130 -14.31 7.04 -2.50
C ARG A 130 -13.11 6.77 -1.60
N LEU A 131 -12.12 7.65 -1.60
CA LEU A 131 -10.96 7.53 -0.72
C LEU A 131 -11.35 7.74 0.75
N VAL A 132 -12.23 8.71 1.05
CA VAL A 132 -12.77 8.89 2.40
C VAL A 132 -13.59 7.68 2.83
N GLU A 133 -14.45 7.15 1.97
CA GLU A 133 -15.19 5.91 2.25
C GLU A 133 -14.25 4.74 2.56
N ALA A 134 -13.15 4.62 1.80
CA ALA A 134 -12.15 3.59 2.01
C ALA A 134 -11.40 3.79 3.35
N ILE A 135 -11.02 5.02 3.70
CA ILE A 135 -10.42 5.35 5.00
C ILE A 135 -11.38 5.02 6.15
N THR A 136 -12.64 5.43 6.02
CA THR A 136 -13.70 5.15 7.00
C THR A 136 -13.88 3.64 7.16
N SER A 137 -13.74 2.88 6.08
CA SER A 137 -13.90 1.42 6.13
C SER A 137 -12.79 0.66 6.83
N ILE A 138 -11.62 1.27 6.97
CA ILE A 138 -10.50 0.72 7.72
C ILE A 138 -10.33 1.39 9.08
N GLN A 139 -11.22 2.32 9.46
CA GLN A 139 -11.07 3.07 10.71
C GLN A 139 -11.04 2.14 11.93
N ASP A 140 -11.82 1.06 11.90
CA ASP A 140 -11.89 0.08 13.00
C ASP A 140 -10.67 -0.84 13.04
N ASP A 141 -9.85 -0.84 11.98
CA ASP A 141 -8.58 -1.57 11.97
C ASP A 141 -7.49 -0.83 12.74
N PHE A 142 -7.65 0.48 13.02
CA PHE A 142 -6.65 1.34 13.66
C PHE A 142 -7.22 1.99 14.94
N GLU A 143 -6.38 2.18 15.96
CA GLU A 143 -6.79 2.97 17.14
C GLU A 143 -7.05 4.45 16.77
N ARG A 144 -6.25 5.00 15.85
CA ARG A 144 -6.40 6.37 15.33
C ARG A 144 -6.02 6.46 13.86
N VAL A 145 -6.84 7.20 13.11
CA VAL A 145 -6.50 7.64 11.75
C VAL A 145 -6.44 9.16 11.74
N LEU A 146 -5.29 9.70 11.33
CA LEU A 146 -5.06 11.13 11.18
C LEU A 146 -4.90 11.45 9.70
N VAL A 147 -5.71 12.38 9.21
CA VAL A 147 -5.70 12.83 7.82
C VAL A 147 -5.30 14.30 7.79
N ILE A 148 -4.23 14.61 7.07
CA ILE A 148 -3.73 15.97 6.86
C ILE A 148 -4.07 16.35 5.41
N THR A 149 -4.82 17.43 5.25
CA THR A 149 -5.25 17.92 3.95
C THR A 149 -5.54 19.41 3.97
N HIS A 150 -5.22 20.10 2.88
CA HIS A 150 -5.63 21.48 2.64
C HIS A 150 -6.95 21.58 1.84
N ILE A 151 -7.57 20.44 1.53
CA ILE A 151 -8.80 20.37 0.74
C ILE A 151 -10.00 20.65 1.63
N ASP A 152 -10.67 21.77 1.40
CA ASP A 152 -11.81 22.21 2.20
C ASP A 152 -12.99 21.25 2.12
N GLU A 153 -13.25 20.65 0.95
CA GLU A 153 -14.40 19.75 0.77
C GLU A 153 -14.29 18.44 1.58
N LEU A 154 -13.10 18.11 2.08
CA LEU A 154 -12.91 16.93 2.93
C LEU A 154 -13.23 17.19 4.41
N LYS A 155 -13.32 18.47 4.82
CA LYS A 155 -13.46 18.85 6.24
C LYS A 155 -14.72 18.26 6.88
N ASP A 156 -15.83 18.26 6.15
CA ASP A 156 -17.13 17.82 6.65
C ASP A 156 -17.29 16.30 6.66
N LEU A 157 -16.34 15.57 6.08
CA LEU A 157 -16.35 14.11 6.00
C LEU A 157 -15.69 13.44 7.21
N PHE A 158 -15.02 14.22 8.07
CA PHE A 158 -14.36 13.71 9.28
C PHE A 158 -15.06 14.24 10.54
N PRO A 159 -15.23 13.39 11.58
CA PRO A 159 -16.02 13.74 12.77
C PRO A 159 -15.33 14.72 13.72
N ALA A 160 -14.00 14.87 13.64
CA ALA A 160 -13.21 15.76 14.48
C ALA A 160 -12.12 16.41 13.63
N ARG A 161 -11.84 17.70 13.87
CA ARG A 161 -10.85 18.44 13.07
C ARG A 161 -9.92 19.31 13.90
N ILE A 162 -8.67 19.33 13.47
CA ILE A 162 -7.66 20.28 13.95
C ILE A 162 -7.42 21.25 12.80
N GLU A 163 -7.90 22.48 12.95
CA GLU A 163 -7.69 23.53 11.96
C GLU A 163 -6.42 24.29 12.27
N VAL A 164 -5.58 24.46 11.24
CA VAL A 164 -4.33 25.22 11.33
C VAL A 164 -4.43 26.43 10.41
N VAL A 165 -4.43 27.63 10.98
CA VAL A 165 -4.58 28.90 10.25
C VAL A 165 -3.30 29.72 10.36
N LYS A 166 -2.74 30.13 9.22
CA LYS A 166 -1.58 31.04 9.20
C LYS A 166 -2.02 32.47 9.53
N THR A 167 -1.32 33.11 10.45
CA THR A 167 -1.50 34.51 10.86
C THR A 167 -0.18 35.28 10.72
N ALA A 168 -0.21 36.61 10.91
CA ALA A 168 1.00 37.44 10.84
C ALA A 168 2.07 37.07 11.88
N ASP A 169 1.65 36.52 13.03
CA ASP A 169 2.53 36.14 14.14
C ASP A 169 2.90 34.64 14.14
N GLY A 170 2.52 33.90 13.09
CA GLY A 170 2.73 32.45 12.98
C GLY A 170 1.42 31.67 12.79
N SER A 171 1.46 30.35 12.93
CA SER A 171 0.27 29.50 12.79
C SER A 171 -0.49 29.36 14.10
N GLN A 172 -1.81 29.49 14.05
CA GLN A 172 -2.74 29.23 15.16
C GLN A 172 -3.49 27.91 14.93
N ILE A 173 -3.86 27.23 16.02
CA ILE A 173 -4.54 25.94 16.00
C ILE A 173 -5.88 26.06 16.73
N SER A 174 -6.95 25.55 16.13
CA SER A 174 -8.25 25.34 16.78
C SER A 174 -8.69 23.88 16.63
N VAL A 175 -9.43 23.37 17.63
CA VAL A 175 -10.02 22.04 17.61
C VAL A 175 -11.53 22.21 17.53
N ASN A 176 -12.16 21.63 16.51
CA ASN A 176 -13.61 21.62 16.33
C ASN A 176 -14.14 20.19 16.24
#